data_AF-A0AAV5K8V8-F1
#
_entry.id   AF-A0AAV5K8V8-F1
#
_cell.length_a   1.000
_cell.length_b   1.000
_cell.length_c   1.000
_cell.angle_alpha   90.00
_cell.angle_beta   90.00
_cell.angle_gamma   90.00
#
_symmetry.space_group_name_H-M   'P 1'
#
loop_
_entity.id
_entity.type
_entity.pdbx_description
1 polymer ?
#
loop_
_entity_poly.entity_id
_entity_poly.type
_entity_poly.pdbx_seq_one_letter_code
_entity_poly.pdbx_strand_id
1 'polypeptide(L)'
;MFGRLVVLLLTALVLNASRRFRYTLDLKKEEEKRELISKIRAHAQAVRAAYLFTQAGNQANGTQPLPPTPNGDFDIGPEQLASMTRDHNFVAFQQYGGVNGLSGMLRTNLDKGINGDESDLLNRRNVFGSNTYPRKKGRSFWRFVWEACQDLTLVILMVAAVASLALGIKTEVRGYGGLGDLEAV
;
A
#
# COMPACT_ATOMS: atom_id res chain seq x y z
N MET A 1 25.31 -12.98 44.08
CA MET A 1 24.28 -13.79 43.35
C MET A 1 23.92 -13.22 41.97
N PHE A 2 23.68 -11.90 41.85
CA PHE A 2 23.28 -11.27 40.57
C PHE A 2 24.28 -11.41 39.42
N GLY A 3 25.59 -11.26 39.68
CA GLY A 3 26.62 -11.45 38.64
C GLY A 3 26.64 -12.86 38.04
N ARG A 4 26.36 -13.90 38.84
CA ARG A 4 26.24 -15.28 38.35
C ARG A 4 24.98 -15.47 37.53
N LEU A 5 23.88 -14.78 37.87
CA LEU A 5 22.63 -14.80 37.10
C LEU A 5 22.81 -14.12 35.72
N VAL A 6 23.48 -12.96 35.67
CA VAL A 6 23.76 -12.24 34.41
C VAL A 6 24.70 -13.03 33.50
N VAL A 7 25.74 -13.66 34.06
CA VAL A 7 26.65 -14.53 33.30
C VAL A 7 25.94 -15.79 32.79
N LEU A 8 25.03 -16.38 33.57
CA LEU A 8 24.22 -17.52 33.11
C LEU A 8 23.22 -17.11 32.02
N LEU A 9 22.66 -15.90 32.08
CA LEU A 9 21.72 -15.39 31.07
C LEU A 9 22.45 -15.06 29.76
N LEU A 10 23.65 -14.45 29.85
CA LEU A 10 24.52 -14.20 28.70
C LEU A 10 25.05 -15.49 28.08
N THR A 11 25.49 -16.46 28.89
CA THR A 11 25.94 -17.75 28.35
C THR A 11 24.80 -18.54 27.75
N ALA A 12 23.61 -18.55 28.36
CA ALA A 12 22.42 -19.15 27.77
C ALA A 12 22.03 -18.47 26.44
N LEU A 13 22.12 -17.13 26.35
CA LEU A 13 21.90 -16.38 25.10
C LEU A 13 22.93 -16.75 24.03
N VAL A 14 24.22 -16.83 24.38
CA VAL A 14 25.32 -17.20 23.48
C VAL A 14 25.20 -18.64 23.02
N LEU A 15 24.91 -19.59 23.92
CA LEU A 15 24.67 -21.00 23.59
C LEU A 15 23.42 -21.18 22.71
N ASN A 16 22.37 -20.39 22.96
CA ASN A 16 21.18 -20.34 22.10
C ASN A 16 21.53 -19.78 20.71
N ALA A 17 22.37 -18.74 20.62
CA ALA A 17 22.88 -18.21 19.36
C ALA A 17 23.78 -19.22 18.62
N SER A 18 24.72 -19.90 19.29
CA SER A 18 25.59 -20.95 18.72
C SER A 18 24.80 -22.16 18.23
N ARG A 19 23.72 -22.56 18.92
CA ARG A 19 22.80 -23.60 18.44
C ARG A 19 22.03 -23.12 17.20
N ARG A 20 21.61 -21.85 17.19
CA ARG A 20 20.97 -21.20 16.04
C ARG A 20 21.88 -21.16 14.82
N PHE A 21 23.20 -20.97 14.99
CA PHE A 21 24.17 -20.98 13.89
C PHE A 21 24.30 -22.34 13.18
N ARG A 22 24.23 -23.48 13.90
CA ARG A 22 24.17 -24.80 13.23
C ARG A 22 22.88 -24.99 12.44
N TYR A 23 21.77 -24.49 12.97
CA TYR A 23 20.50 -24.42 12.24
C TYR A 23 20.57 -23.47 11.04
N THR A 24 21.36 -22.39 11.07
CA THR A 24 21.45 -21.43 9.94
C THR A 24 21.99 -22.04 8.64
N LEU A 25 22.81 -23.10 8.72
CA LEU A 25 23.32 -23.80 7.54
C LEU A 25 22.22 -24.62 6.83
N ASP A 26 21.39 -25.34 7.59
CA ASP A 26 20.25 -26.09 7.02
C ASP A 26 19.07 -25.18 6.67
N LEU A 27 18.86 -24.11 7.44
CA LEU A 27 17.89 -23.07 7.11
C LEU A 27 18.21 -22.43 5.76
N LYS A 28 19.49 -22.15 5.46
CA LYS A 28 19.88 -21.57 4.17
C LYS A 28 19.54 -22.49 2.99
N LYS A 29 19.78 -23.81 3.11
CA LYS A 29 19.42 -24.79 2.07
C LYS A 29 17.91 -24.93 1.88
N GLU A 30 17.14 -24.92 2.98
CA GLU A 30 15.67 -24.96 2.92
C GLU A 30 15.08 -23.64 2.40
N GLU A 31 15.67 -22.50 2.75
CA GLU A 31 15.32 -21.19 2.20
C GLU A 31 15.60 -21.13 0.70
N GLU A 32 16.76 -21.58 0.23
CA GLU A 32 17.09 -21.66 -1.21
C GLU A 32 16.09 -22.54 -1.98
N LYS A 33 15.72 -23.71 -1.44
CA LYS A 33 14.68 -24.57 -2.03
C LYS A 33 13.31 -23.91 -2.06
N ARG A 34 12.90 -23.26 -0.96
CA ARG A 34 11.64 -22.53 -0.88
C ARG A 34 11.62 -21.35 -1.84
N GLU A 35 12.74 -20.64 -1.96
CA GLU A 35 12.92 -19.51 -2.85
C GLU A 35 12.80 -19.97 -4.31
N LEU A 36 13.47 -21.06 -4.68
CA LEU A 36 13.37 -21.67 -6.01
C LEU A 36 11.92 -22.04 -6.35
N ILE A 37 11.23 -22.76 -5.44
CA ILE A 37 9.84 -23.16 -5.64
C ILE A 37 8.91 -21.93 -5.73
N SER A 38 9.17 -20.90 -4.94
CA SER A 38 8.37 -19.66 -4.95
C SER A 38 8.56 -18.88 -6.25
N LYS A 39 9.81 -18.79 -6.73
CA LYS A 39 10.18 -18.17 -8.01
C LYS A 39 9.53 -18.88 -9.18
N ILE A 40 9.57 -20.22 -9.21
CA ILE A 40 8.93 -21.01 -10.27
C ILE A 40 7.42 -20.73 -10.31
N ARG A 41 6.75 -20.74 -9.15
CA ARG A 41 5.32 -20.43 -9.07
C ARG A 41 5.01 -19.00 -9.51
N ALA A 42 5.83 -18.03 -9.10
CA ALA A 42 5.68 -16.64 -9.49
C ALA A 42 5.86 -16.46 -11.01
N HIS A 43 6.87 -17.10 -11.61
CA HIS A 43 7.07 -17.09 -13.07
C HIS A 43 5.89 -17.74 -13.81
N ALA A 44 5.39 -18.88 -13.33
CA ALA A 44 4.22 -19.54 -13.93
C ALA A 44 2.96 -18.66 -13.86
N GLN A 45 2.75 -17.99 -12.72
CA GLN A 45 1.66 -17.03 -12.55
C GLN A 45 1.82 -15.80 -13.45
N ALA A 46 3.03 -15.25 -13.57
CA ALA A 46 3.32 -14.12 -14.43
C ALA A 46 3.08 -14.43 -15.91
N VAL A 47 3.53 -15.60 -16.38
CA VAL A 47 3.28 -16.06 -17.76
C VAL A 47 1.79 -16.25 -18.02
N ARG A 48 1.07 -16.89 -17.08
CA ARG A 48 -0.39 -17.07 -17.19
C ARG A 48 -1.13 -15.73 -17.19
N ALA A 49 -0.72 -14.80 -16.33
CA ALA A 49 -1.30 -13.45 -16.28
C ALA A 49 -1.01 -12.66 -17.57
N ALA A 50 0.22 -12.74 -18.10
CA ALA A 50 0.58 -12.10 -19.36
C ALA A 50 -0.22 -12.65 -20.54
N TYR A 51 -0.40 -13.96 -20.64
CA TYR A 51 -1.21 -14.58 -21.68
C TYR A 51 -2.67 -14.14 -21.62
N LEU A 52 -3.28 -14.16 -20.42
CA LEU A 52 -4.65 -13.69 -20.20
C LEU A 52 -4.80 -12.19 -20.52
N PHE A 53 -3.80 -11.38 -20.16
CA PHE A 53 -3.80 -9.95 -20.44
C PHE A 53 -3.73 -9.66 -21.95
N THR A 54 -2.86 -10.36 -22.68
CA THR A 54 -2.77 -10.24 -24.14
C THR A 54 -4.05 -10.71 -24.83
N GLN A 55 -4.70 -11.78 -24.34
CA GLN A 55 -5.97 -12.25 -24.88
C GLN A 55 -7.12 -11.26 -24.61
N ALA A 56 -7.18 -10.69 -23.40
CA ALA A 56 -8.15 -9.65 -23.05
C ALA A 56 -7.93 -8.37 -23.86
N GLY A 57 -6.68 -7.96 -24.07
CA GLY A 57 -6.33 -6.83 -24.94
C GLY A 57 -6.72 -7.07 -26.40
N ASN A 58 -6.54 -8.30 -26.92
CA ASN A 58 -6.98 -8.65 -28.27
C ASN A 58 -8.51 -8.69 -28.42
N GLN A 59 -9.26 -9.09 -27.40
CA GLN A 59 -10.73 -8.98 -27.42
C GLN A 59 -11.19 -7.52 -27.36
N ALA A 60 -10.49 -6.65 -26.63
CA ALA A 60 -10.75 -5.20 -26.67
C ALA A 60 -10.49 -4.61 -28.07
N ASN A 61 -9.44 -5.03 -28.76
CA ASN A 61 -9.17 -4.65 -30.15
C ASN A 61 -10.20 -5.18 -31.17
N GLY A 62 -10.99 -6.20 -30.79
CA GLY A 62 -12.08 -6.75 -31.60
C GLY A 62 -13.47 -6.19 -31.24
N THR A 63 -13.55 -5.16 -30.40
CA THR A 63 -14.83 -4.60 -29.96
C THR A 63 -15.50 -3.93 -31.14
N GLN A 64 -16.53 -4.57 -31.69
CA GLN A 64 -17.51 -3.88 -32.52
C GLN A 64 -17.90 -2.59 -31.80
N PRO A 65 -18.04 -1.46 -32.52
CA PRO A 65 -18.47 -0.19 -31.93
C PRO A 65 -19.65 -0.45 -31.01
N LEU A 66 -19.46 -0.22 -29.70
CA LEU A 66 -20.53 -0.37 -28.72
C LEU A 66 -21.72 0.44 -29.24
N PRO A 67 -22.91 -0.16 -29.42
CA PRO A 67 -24.05 0.57 -29.96
C PRO A 67 -24.27 1.85 -29.13
N PRO A 68 -24.55 3.01 -29.78
CA PRO A 68 -24.78 4.26 -29.08
C PRO A 68 -25.85 4.02 -28.03
N THR A 69 -25.43 4.03 -26.78
CA THR A 69 -26.33 3.79 -25.65
C THR A 69 -26.64 5.19 -25.14
N PRO A 70 -27.90 5.66 -25.27
CA PRO A 70 -28.24 6.99 -24.80
C PRO A 70 -28.00 7.06 -23.30
N ASN A 71 -27.05 7.92 -22.90
CA ASN A 71 -26.68 8.13 -21.51
C ASN A 71 -27.25 9.49 -21.09
N GLY A 72 -28.53 9.46 -20.74
CA GLY A 72 -29.30 10.67 -20.47
C GLY A 72 -29.50 11.50 -21.73
N ASP A 73 -29.09 12.76 -21.66
CA ASP A 73 -29.26 13.78 -22.71
C ASP A 73 -28.17 13.76 -23.80
N PHE A 74 -27.22 12.82 -23.71
CA PHE A 74 -26.10 12.68 -24.62
C PHE A 74 -26.19 11.36 -25.40
N ASP A 75 -25.92 11.45 -26.70
CA ASP A 75 -25.98 10.30 -27.63
C ASP A 75 -24.74 9.40 -27.51
N ILE A 76 -23.73 9.82 -26.75
CA ILE A 76 -22.46 9.12 -26.55
C ILE A 76 -22.10 9.01 -25.06
N GLY A 77 -21.66 7.83 -24.65
CA GLY A 77 -21.27 7.52 -23.27
C GLY A 77 -19.78 7.69 -22.97
N PRO A 78 -19.39 7.79 -21.69
CA PRO A 78 -17.99 7.88 -21.27
C PRO A 78 -17.16 6.66 -21.70
N GLU A 79 -17.74 5.46 -21.68
CA GLU A 79 -17.03 4.22 -22.06
C GLU A 79 -16.67 4.18 -23.55
N GLN A 80 -17.54 4.73 -24.41
CA GLN A 80 -17.30 4.83 -25.86
C GLN A 80 -16.20 5.85 -26.17
N LEU A 81 -16.21 6.99 -25.47
CA LEU A 81 -15.14 7.98 -25.57
C LEU A 81 -13.81 7.42 -25.05
N ALA A 82 -13.86 6.66 -23.96
CA ALA A 82 -12.69 6.03 -23.36
C ALA A 82 -12.09 4.97 -24.29
N SER A 83 -12.90 4.11 -24.94
CA SER A 83 -12.39 3.11 -25.87
C SER A 83 -11.76 3.73 -27.12
N MET A 84 -12.39 4.77 -27.69
CA MET A 84 -11.80 5.51 -28.82
C MET A 84 -10.45 6.12 -28.48
N THR A 85 -10.31 6.69 -27.29
CA THR A 85 -9.08 7.35 -26.84
C THR A 85 -8.01 6.35 -26.43
N ARG A 86 -8.39 5.28 -25.71
CA ARG A 86 -7.45 4.27 -25.19
C ARG A 86 -6.86 3.41 -26.28
N ASP A 87 -7.69 2.96 -27.23
CA ASP A 87 -7.29 2.01 -28.26
C ASP A 87 -6.88 2.70 -29.58
N HIS A 88 -6.83 4.04 -29.58
CA HIS A 88 -6.61 4.87 -30.78
C HIS A 88 -7.49 4.45 -31.96
N ASN A 89 -8.75 4.08 -31.67
CA ASN A 89 -9.66 3.53 -32.66
C ASN A 89 -10.21 4.64 -33.57
N PHE A 90 -9.39 5.05 -34.54
CA PHE A 90 -9.72 6.08 -35.51
C PHE A 90 -10.91 5.70 -36.39
N VAL A 91 -11.08 4.39 -36.65
CA VAL A 91 -12.22 3.88 -37.44
C VAL A 91 -13.54 4.15 -36.71
N ALA A 92 -13.61 3.86 -35.41
CA ALA A 92 -14.78 4.18 -34.60
C ALA A 92 -15.02 5.69 -34.54
N PHE A 93 -13.96 6.50 -34.36
CA PHE A 93 -14.07 7.95 -34.36
C PHE A 93 -14.67 8.49 -35.67
N GLN A 94 -14.24 7.96 -36.81
CA GLN A 94 -14.77 8.37 -38.11
C GLN A 94 -16.23 7.92 -38.32
N GLN A 95 -16.62 6.75 -37.78
CA GLN A 95 -18.01 6.28 -37.79
C GLN A 95 -18.96 7.20 -37.02
N TYR A 96 -18.48 7.85 -35.96
CA TYR A 96 -19.25 8.87 -35.23
C TYR A 96 -19.29 10.24 -35.92
N GLY A 97 -18.85 10.34 -37.18
CA GLY A 97 -18.87 11.60 -37.94
C GLY A 97 -17.70 12.54 -37.60
N GLY A 98 -16.63 12.01 -37.00
CA GLY A 98 -15.44 12.76 -36.64
C GLY A 98 -15.72 13.88 -35.65
N VAL A 99 -14.95 14.97 -35.74
CA VAL A 99 -15.07 16.12 -34.80
C VAL A 99 -16.46 16.76 -34.81
N ASN A 100 -17.08 16.89 -35.98
CA ASN A 100 -18.39 17.52 -36.13
C ASN A 100 -19.49 16.65 -35.53
N GLY A 101 -19.47 15.35 -35.82
CA GLY A 101 -20.44 14.42 -35.24
C GLY A 101 -20.30 14.30 -33.72
N LEU A 102 -19.08 14.21 -33.20
CA LEU A 102 -18.84 14.20 -31.75
C LEU A 102 -19.33 15.47 -31.07
N SER A 103 -19.13 16.63 -31.71
CA SER A 103 -19.59 17.92 -31.15
C SER A 103 -21.11 17.96 -30.99
N GLY A 104 -21.85 17.39 -31.96
CA GLY A 104 -23.30 17.23 -31.87
C GLY A 104 -23.72 16.26 -30.76
N MET A 105 -23.09 15.09 -30.68
CA MET A 105 -23.38 14.06 -29.67
C MET A 105 -23.09 14.54 -28.24
N LEU A 106 -22.04 15.35 -28.06
CA LEU A 106 -21.67 15.98 -26.78
C LEU A 106 -22.39 17.31 -26.52
N ARG A 107 -23.26 17.75 -27.44
CA ARG A 107 -23.96 19.04 -27.39
C ARG A 107 -23.02 20.21 -27.09
N THR A 108 -21.88 20.24 -27.76
CA THR A 108 -20.87 21.31 -27.62
C THR A 108 -20.69 22.03 -28.94
N ASN A 109 -20.44 23.34 -28.87
CA ASN A 109 -20.07 24.11 -30.05
C ASN A 109 -18.55 24.04 -30.26
N LEU A 110 -18.09 23.96 -31.50
CA LEU A 110 -16.65 23.88 -31.82
C LEU A 110 -15.93 25.22 -31.61
N ASP A 111 -16.61 26.34 -31.82
CA ASP A 111 -16.03 27.68 -31.69
C ASP A 111 -16.21 28.26 -30.28
N LYS A 112 -17.40 28.05 -29.70
CA LYS A 112 -17.81 28.64 -28.41
C LYS A 112 -17.74 27.68 -27.23
N GLY A 113 -17.60 26.37 -27.48
CA GLY A 113 -17.64 25.35 -26.42
C GLY A 113 -19.04 25.13 -25.84
N ILE A 114 -19.08 24.88 -24.53
CA ILE A 114 -20.32 24.70 -23.77
C ILE A 114 -20.84 26.04 -23.24
N ASN A 115 -22.16 26.15 -23.04
CA ASN A 115 -22.79 27.41 -22.61
C ASN A 115 -22.49 27.77 -21.15
N GLY A 116 -22.01 26.82 -20.34
CA GLY A 116 -21.59 27.06 -18.95
C GLY A 116 -22.71 27.27 -17.93
N ASP A 117 -23.97 26.97 -18.31
CA ASP A 117 -25.10 26.99 -17.38
C ASP A 117 -24.92 25.92 -16.28
N GLU A 118 -25.29 26.24 -15.03
CA GLU A 118 -25.12 25.31 -13.91
C GLU A 118 -25.89 24.00 -14.14
N SER A 119 -27.06 24.09 -14.79
CA SER A 119 -27.87 22.91 -15.09
C SER A 119 -27.18 21.98 -16.11
N ASP A 120 -26.56 22.54 -17.16
CA ASP A 120 -25.77 21.80 -18.16
C ASP A 120 -24.52 21.18 -17.52
N LEU A 121 -23.81 21.93 -16.68
CA LEU A 121 -22.62 21.44 -15.98
C LEU A 121 -22.93 20.30 -15.01
N LEU A 122 -24.03 20.40 -14.26
CA LEU A 122 -24.50 19.34 -13.37
C LEU A 122 -24.90 18.08 -14.15
N ASN A 123 -25.64 18.25 -15.25
CA ASN A 123 -26.03 17.12 -16.10
C ASN A 123 -24.80 16.40 -16.69
N ARG A 124 -23.83 17.16 -17.22
CA ARG A 124 -22.55 16.60 -17.71
C ARG A 124 -21.78 15.88 -16.61
N ARG A 125 -21.69 16.44 -15.40
CA ARG A 125 -21.03 15.79 -14.26
C ARG A 125 -21.74 14.51 -13.84
N ASN A 126 -23.07 14.45 -13.92
CA ASN A 126 -23.84 13.26 -13.60
C ASN A 126 -23.60 12.14 -14.62
N VAL A 127 -23.50 12.46 -15.91
CA VAL A 127 -23.31 11.47 -16.99
C VAL A 127 -21.85 11.04 -17.13
N PHE A 128 -20.91 11.97 -17.15
CA PHE A 128 -19.49 11.70 -17.43
C PHE A 128 -18.62 11.60 -16.16
N GLY A 129 -19.17 11.93 -15.00
CA GLY A 129 -18.43 11.97 -13.75
C GLY A 129 -17.63 13.27 -13.54
N SER A 130 -16.91 13.32 -12.42
CA SER A 130 -16.08 14.46 -12.06
C SER A 130 -14.65 14.30 -12.58
N ASN A 131 -14.12 15.34 -13.24
CA ASN A 131 -12.71 15.42 -13.63
C ASN A 131 -11.79 15.77 -12.44
N THR A 132 -11.94 15.06 -11.32
CA THR A 132 -11.14 15.25 -10.12
C THR A 132 -10.39 13.98 -9.80
N TYR A 133 -9.06 14.05 -9.81
CA TYR A 133 -8.23 12.91 -9.42
C TYR A 133 -8.58 12.44 -8.01
N PRO A 134 -8.78 11.13 -7.78
CA PRO A 134 -9.06 10.61 -6.46
C PRO A 134 -7.87 10.94 -5.55
N ARG A 135 -8.12 11.80 -4.55
CA ARG A 135 -7.11 12.10 -3.53
C ARG A 135 -6.88 10.83 -2.72
N LYS A 136 -5.64 10.34 -2.68
CA LYS A 136 -5.26 9.29 -1.74
C LYS A 136 -5.55 9.79 -0.34
N LYS A 137 -6.42 9.11 0.41
CA LYS A 137 -6.65 9.43 1.83
C LYS A 137 -5.32 9.31 2.57
N GLY A 138 -4.90 10.38 3.24
CA GLY A 138 -3.65 10.39 4.00
C GLY A 138 -3.63 9.26 5.04
N ARG A 139 -2.47 8.63 5.25
CA ARG A 139 -2.28 7.72 6.39
C ARG A 139 -2.39 8.52 7.69
N SER A 140 -3.03 7.95 8.71
CA SER A 140 -3.14 8.60 10.02
C SER A 140 -1.78 8.66 10.71
N PHE A 141 -1.48 9.76 11.40
CA PHE A 141 -0.26 9.93 12.19
C PHE A 141 -0.05 8.78 13.20
N TRP A 142 -1.13 8.36 13.86
CA TRP A 142 -1.13 7.24 14.81
C TRP A 142 -0.63 5.92 14.23
N ARG A 143 -0.86 5.66 12.93
CA ARG A 143 -0.35 4.45 12.29
C ARG A 143 1.17 4.47 12.18
N PHE A 144 1.76 5.65 11.92
CA PHE A 144 3.21 5.80 11.87
C PHE A 144 3.84 5.65 13.26
N VAL A 145 3.20 6.18 14.31
CA VAL A 145 3.66 6.00 15.69
C VAL A 145 3.63 4.53 16.09
N TRP A 146 2.55 3.81 15.77
CA TRP A 146 2.46 2.37 16.03
C TRP A 146 3.52 1.57 15.26
N GLU A 147 3.77 1.92 14.00
CA GLU A 147 4.79 1.29 13.15
C GLU A 147 6.21 1.55 13.71
N ALA A 148 6.49 2.75 14.23
CA ALA A 148 7.77 3.08 14.86
C ALA A 148 7.99 2.39 16.21
N CYS A 149 6.95 2.21 17.02
CA CYS A 149 7.04 1.56 18.33
C CYS A 149 7.34 0.05 18.26
N GLN A 150 7.27 -0.58 17.09
CA GLN A 150 7.49 -2.02 16.92
C GLN A 150 8.96 -2.40 16.69
N ASP A 151 9.88 -1.43 16.70
CA ASP A 151 11.32 -1.69 16.62
C ASP A 151 11.83 -2.38 17.91
N LEU A 152 12.43 -3.56 17.74
CA LEU A 152 13.01 -4.36 18.83
C LEU A 152 14.00 -3.54 19.67
N THR A 153 14.72 -2.60 19.07
CA THR A 153 15.68 -1.73 19.75
C THR A 153 15.00 -0.82 20.78
N LEU A 154 13.89 -0.17 20.41
CA LEU A 154 13.10 0.67 21.31
C LEU A 154 12.46 -0.12 22.45
N VAL A 155 11.99 -1.34 22.17
CA VAL A 155 11.41 -2.23 23.18
C VAL A 155 12.44 -2.61 24.25
N ILE A 156 13.67 -2.96 23.83
CA ILE A 156 14.75 -3.31 24.77
C ILE A 156 15.13 -2.10 25.64
N LEU A 157 15.20 -0.90 25.05
CA LEU A 157 15.49 0.34 25.78
C LEU A 157 14.39 0.67 26.82
N MET A 158 13.11 0.50 26.47
CA MET A 158 12.00 0.75 27.39
C MET A 158 12.05 -0.19 28.61
N VAL A 159 12.32 -1.48 28.38
CA VAL A 159 12.48 -2.47 29.48
C VAL A 159 13.70 -2.12 30.35
N ALA A 160 14.83 -1.75 29.74
CA ALA A 160 16.02 -1.35 30.47
C ALA A 160 15.79 -0.10 31.32
N ALA A 161 15.05 0.89 30.82
CA ALA A 161 14.70 2.10 31.55
C ALA A 161 13.83 1.80 32.77
N VAL A 162 12.78 0.99 32.60
CA VAL A 162 11.90 0.56 33.71
C VAL A 162 12.67 -0.22 34.77
N ALA A 163 13.54 -1.15 34.34
CA ALA A 163 14.39 -1.91 35.27
C ALA A 163 15.37 -0.99 36.02
N SER A 164 15.97 -0.01 35.33
CA SER A 164 16.89 0.97 35.94
C SER A 164 16.18 1.84 36.97
N LEU A 165 14.95 2.29 36.68
CA LEU A 165 14.14 3.07 37.60
C LEU A 165 13.73 2.25 38.83
N ALA A 166 13.24 1.01 38.63
CA ALA A 166 12.85 0.13 39.71
C ALA A 166 14.01 -0.20 40.66
N LEU A 167 15.21 -0.41 40.10
CA LEU A 167 16.42 -0.66 40.88
C LEU A 167 16.89 0.60 41.60
N GLY A 168 16.92 1.76 40.92
CA GLY A 168 17.32 3.04 41.52
C GLY A 168 16.47 3.40 42.73
N ILE A 169 15.14 3.27 42.60
CA ILE A 169 14.22 3.51 43.71
C ILE A 169 14.46 2.48 44.85
N LYS A 170 14.67 1.20 44.53
CA LYS A 170 14.89 0.16 45.54
C LYS A 170 16.22 0.32 46.30
N THR A 171 17.24 0.89 45.67
CA THR A 171 18.53 1.16 46.33
C THR A 171 18.48 2.39 47.24
N GLU A 172 17.70 3.41 46.88
CA GLU A 172 17.59 4.63 47.68
C GLU A 172 16.74 4.42 48.94
N VAL A 173 15.69 3.59 48.87
CA VAL A 173 14.84 3.25 50.03
C VAL A 173 15.59 2.45 51.12
N ARG A 174 16.72 1.79 50.79
CA ARG A 174 17.60 1.15 51.79
C ARG A 174 18.71 2.07 52.31
N GLY A 175 19.00 3.19 51.65
CA GLY A 175 20.06 4.11 52.05
C GLY A 175 19.72 4.92 53.29
N TYR A 176 18.44 5.31 53.45
CA TYR A 176 17.99 6.07 54.62
C TYR A 176 17.76 5.21 55.89
N GLY A 177 17.69 3.88 55.76
CA GLY A 177 17.52 2.98 56.90
C GLY A 177 18.82 2.53 57.58
N GLY A 178 19.99 2.92 57.06
CA GLY A 178 21.29 2.49 57.58
C GLY A 178 22.27 3.63 57.91
N LEU A 179 21.92 4.88 57.58
CA LEU A 179 22.76 6.05 57.88
C LEU A 179 22.29 6.85 59.11
N GLY A 180 21.12 6.53 59.69
CA GLY A 180 20.64 7.16 60.92
C GLY A 180 21.30 6.65 62.21
N ASP A 181 21.99 5.51 62.15
CA ASP A 181 22.51 4.81 63.35
C ASP A 181 24.01 5.05 63.61
N LEU A 182 24.69 5.88 62.80
CA LEU A 182 26.13 6.17 62.95
C LEU A 182 26.48 7.63 63.30
N GLU A 183 25.49 8.47 63.61
CA GLU A 183 25.70 9.83 64.15
C GLU A 183 25.19 9.98 65.60
N ALA A 184 25.15 8.87 66.36
CA ALA A 184 24.64 8.85 67.74
C ALA A 184 25.52 8.07 68.76
N VAL A 185 26.82 7.91 68.51
CA VAL A 185 27.79 7.40 69.51
C VAL A 185 29.05 8.23 69.51
#